data_AF-E7C7W1-F1
#
_entry.id   AF-E7C7W1-F1
#
_cell.length_a   1.000
_cell.length_b   1.000
_cell.length_c   1.000
_cell.angle_alpha   90.00
_cell.angle_beta   90.00
_cell.angle_gamma   90.00
#
_symmetry.space_group_name_H-M   'P 1'
#
loop_
_entity.id
_entity.type
_entity.pdbx_description
1 polymer ?
#
loop_
_entity_poly.entity_id
_entity_poly.type
_entity_poly.pdbx_seq_one_letter_code
_entity_poly.pdbx_strand_id
1 'polypeptide(L)' 'MSIGALSPEAHEALAEAMNSIGGNSNSGEGGEDPARYGTNKVSRIKQVASGRFGVTPAYLVNADVI' A
#
# COMPACT_ATOMS: atom_id res chain seq x y z
N MET A 1 3.07 -6.93 -2.40
CA MET A 1 2.31 -7.93 -3.21
C MET A 1 0.86 -7.49 -3.20
N SER A 2 0.08 -7.70 -4.26
CA SER A 2 -1.25 -7.07 -4.38
C SER A 2 -2.22 -7.49 -3.27
N ILE A 3 -3.05 -6.54 -2.82
CA ILE A 3 -4.32 -6.87 -2.18
C ILE A 3 -5.17 -7.69 -3.18
N GLY A 4 -5.67 -8.85 -2.74
CA GLY A 4 -6.31 -9.85 -3.61
C GLY A 4 -5.44 -11.07 -3.93
N ALA A 5 -4.11 -10.94 -3.93
CA ALA A 5 -3.19 -12.08 -3.91
C ALA A 5 -2.83 -12.48 -2.46
N LEU A 6 -2.74 -11.49 -1.57
CA LEU A 6 -2.69 -11.67 -0.13
C LEU A 6 -4.05 -11.33 0.50
N SER A 7 -4.34 -11.94 1.64
CA SER A 7 -5.43 -11.47 2.49
C SER A 7 -5.14 -10.05 3.01
N PRO A 8 -6.16 -9.26 3.34
CA PRO A 8 -5.98 -7.93 3.92
C PRO A 8 -5.10 -7.96 5.18
N GLU A 9 -5.28 -8.95 6.04
CA GLU A 9 -4.52 -9.10 7.29
C GLU A 9 -3.04 -9.31 7.02
N ALA A 10 -2.70 -10.18 6.06
CA ALA A 10 -1.31 -10.42 5.69
C ALA A 10 -0.67 -9.18 5.06
N HIS A 11 -1.43 -8.47 4.21
CA HIS A 11 -0.94 -7.28 3.55
C HIS A 11 -0.67 -6.13 4.55
N GLU A 12 -1.59 -5.91 5.48
CA GLU A 12 -1.45 -4.90 6.53
C GLU A 12 -0.34 -5.23 7.52
N ALA A 13 -0.22 -6.50 7.92
CA ALA A 13 0.84 -6.95 8.83
C ALA A 13 2.24 -6.68 8.25
N LEU A 14 2.43 -6.88 6.95
CA LEU A 14 3.68 -6.53 6.26
C LEU A 14 3.94 -5.02 6.28
N ALA A 15 2.92 -4.21 5.99
CA ALA A 15 3.08 -2.76 6.01
C ALA A 15 3.43 -2.24 7.41
N GLU A 16 2.72 -2.72 8.43
CA GLU A 16 2.96 -2.39 9.83
C GLU A 16 4.36 -2.79 10.28
N ALA A 17 4.80 -4.01 9.95
CA ALA A 17 6.16 -4.46 10.28
C ALA A 17 7.23 -3.59 9.62
N MET A 18 7.09 -3.28 8.32
CA MET A 18 8.06 -2.47 7.59
C MET A 18 8.13 -1.04 8.12
N ASN A 19 6.99 -0.42 8.38
CA ASN A 19 6.94 0.93 8.92
C ASN A 19 7.55 1.00 10.32
N SER A 20 7.32 -0.03 11.15
CA SER A 20 7.86 -0.11 12.52
C SER A 20 9.39 -0.23 12.56
N ILE A 21 10.01 -0.82 11.53
CA ILE A 21 11.48 -0.92 11.42
C ILE A 21 12.10 0.20 10.57
N GLY A 22 11.31 1.21 10.18
CA GLY A 22 11.77 2.31 9.32
C GLY A 22 12.00 1.93 7.86
N GLY A 23 11.57 0.73 7.45
CA GLY A 23 11.58 0.27 6.07
C GLY A 23 10.34 0.71 5.28
N ASN A 24 10.21 0.18 4.07
CA ASN A 24 9.09 0.48 3.17
C ASN A 24 8.42 -0.81 2.69
N SER A 25 7.09 -0.83 2.71
CA SER A 25 6.28 -1.82 2.01
C SER A 25 5.68 -1.23 0.73
N ASN A 26 5.28 -2.11 -0.19
CA ASN A 26 4.66 -1.75 -1.47
C ASN A 26 3.22 -2.27 -1.54
N SER A 27 2.28 -1.41 -1.94
CA SER A 27 0.84 -1.72 -2.09
C SER A 27 0.52 -2.81 -3.10
N GLY A 28 1.43 -3.06 -4.06
CA GLY A 28 1.14 -3.89 -5.22
C GLY A 28 0.13 -3.24 -6.17
N GLU A 29 -0.41 -4.04 -7.08
CA GLU A 29 -1.21 -3.52 -8.21
C GLU A 29 -2.69 -3.26 -7.92
N GLY A 30 -3.23 -3.79 -6.82
CA GLY A 30 -4.67 -3.73 -6.48
C GLY A 30 -5.11 -2.45 -5.76
N GLY A 31 -4.23 -1.46 -5.63
CA GLY A 31 -4.48 -0.24 -4.88
C GLY A 31 -4.33 -0.43 -3.36
N GLU A 32 -4.88 0.51 -2.60
CA GLU A 32 -4.86 0.46 -1.13
C GLU A 32 -6.09 1.16 -0.55
N ASP A 33 -6.70 0.53 0.46
CA ASP A 33 -7.85 1.08 1.18
C ASP A 33 -7.50 2.45 1.82
N PRO A 34 -8.28 3.52 1.54
CA PRO A 34 -8.08 4.83 2.14
C PRO A 34 -8.08 4.85 3.68
N ALA A 35 -8.72 3.89 4.35
CA ALA A 35 -8.68 3.77 5.80
C ALA A 35 -7.27 3.52 6.36
N ARG A 36 -6.34 3.04 5.53
CA ARG A 36 -4.93 2.81 5.92
C ARG A 36 -4.10 4.09 5.88
N TYR A 37 -4.55 5.13 5.17
CA TYR A 37 -3.78 6.37 5.01
C TYR A 37 -3.62 7.09 6.35
N GLY A 38 -2.41 7.60 6.62
CA GLY A 38 -2.08 8.23 7.90
C GLY A 38 -1.96 7.27 9.10
N THR A 39 -2.03 5.95 8.87
CA THR A 39 -1.84 4.94 9.92
C THR A 39 -0.50 4.22 9.73
N ASN A 40 -0.08 3.44 10.74
CA ASN A 40 1.10 2.57 10.62
C ASN A 40 0.93 1.43 9.59
N LYS A 41 -0.25 1.26 9.00
CA LYS A 41 -0.54 0.23 8.01
C LYS A 41 -0.41 0.74 6.57
N VAL A 42 -0.06 2.00 6.34
CA VAL A 42 0.10 2.56 4.99
C VAL A 42 1.28 1.90 4.27
N SER A 43 1.12 1.52 3.00
CA SER A 43 2.31 1.16 2.18
C SER A 43 2.99 2.41 1.65
N ARG A 44 4.24 2.69 2.02
CA ARG A 44 4.94 3.91 1.61
C ARG A 44 5.29 3.93 0.12
N ILE A 45 5.36 2.77 -0.52
CA ILE A 45 5.50 2.64 -1.98
C ILE A 45 4.12 2.32 -2.59
N LYS A 46 3.72 3.09 -3.60
CA LYS A 46 2.45 2.94 -4.31
C LYS A 46 2.66 2.55 -5.77
N GLN A 47 2.48 1.28 -6.09
CA GLN A 47 2.69 0.80 -7.46
C GLN A 47 1.60 1.29 -8.43
N VAL A 48 2.01 1.57 -9.68
CA VAL A 48 1.14 1.88 -10.82
C VAL A 48 1.33 0.81 -11.90
N ALA A 49 0.44 -0.18 -11.93
CA ALA A 49 0.47 -1.29 -12.90
C ALA A 49 -0.44 -1.04 -14.12
N SER A 50 -0.32 -1.85 -15.18
CA SER A 50 -1.07 -1.68 -16.44
C SER A 50 -2.58 -1.49 -16.27
N GLY A 51 -3.21 -2.26 -15.38
CA GLY A 51 -4.65 -2.17 -15.10
C GLY A 51 -5.09 -0.95 -14.29
N ARG A 52 -4.14 -0.22 -13.68
CA ARG A 52 -4.40 0.98 -12.85
C ARG A 52 -5.46 0.77 -11.75
N PHE A 53 -5.60 -0.46 -11.24
CA PHE A 53 -6.57 -0.76 -10.20
C PHE A 53 -6.28 0.06 -8.93
N GLY A 54 -7.31 0.73 -8.42
CA GLY A 54 -7.21 1.57 -7.23
C GLY A 54 -6.30 2.80 -7.35
N VAL A 55 -5.75 3.09 -8.54
CA VAL A 55 -4.92 4.28 -8.78
C VAL A 55 -5.82 5.51 -8.87
N THR A 56 -5.77 6.34 -7.83
CA THR A 56 -6.52 7.59 -7.72
C THR A 56 -5.59 8.72 -7.27
N PRO A 57 -5.98 10.00 -7.40
CA PRO A 57 -5.18 11.10 -6.85
C PRO A 57 -4.91 10.95 -5.35
N ALA A 58 -5.92 10.50 -4.58
CA ALA A 58 -5.78 10.24 -3.15
C ALA A 58 -4.78 9.10 -2.87
N TYR A 59 -4.76 8.05 -3.69
CA TYR A 59 -3.77 6.98 -3.58
C TYR A 59 -2.35 7.49 -3.85
N LEU A 60 -2.15 8.30 -4.90
CA LEU A 60 -0.84 8.80 -5.30
C LEU A 60 -0.26 9.83 -4.31
N VAL A 61 -1.08 10.69 -3.72
CA VAL A 61 -0.60 11.70 -2.75
C VAL A 61 -0.21 11.08 -1.40
N ASN A 62 -0.65 9.84 -1.13
CA ASN A 62 -0.29 9.07 0.07
C ASN A 62 0.91 8.12 -0.16
N ALA A 63 1.73 8.41 -1.17
CA ALA A 63 2.94 7.68 -1.51
C ALA A 63 4.19 8.50 -1.17
N ASP A 64 5.22 7.85 -0.63
CA ASP A 64 6.56 8.43 -0.58
C ASP A 64 7.34 8.11 -1.86
N VAL A 65 7.03 6.97 -2.47
CA VAL A 65 7.60 6.49 -3.73
C VAL A 65 6.49 5.90 -4.59
N ILE A 66 6.56 6.15 -5.90
CA ILE A 66 5.64 5.60 -6.91
C ILE A 66 6.37 4.55 -7.75
#